data_AF-A0AAD7YM85-F1
#
_entry.id   AF-A0AAD7YM85-F1
#
_cell.length_a   1.000
_cell.length_b   1.000
_cell.length_c   1.000
_cell.angle_alpha   90.00
_cell.angle_beta   90.00
_cell.angle_gamma   90.00
#
_symmetry.space_group_name_H-M   'P 1'
#
loop_
_entity.id
_entity.type
_entity.pdbx_description
1 polymer ?
#
loop_
_entity_poly.entity_id
_entity_poly.type
_entity_poly.pdbx_seq_one_letter_code
_entity_poly.pdbx_strand_id
1 'polypeptide(L)'
;MMAAQSTCISLVSRVVVLVFYGSGVLCAPLCLAGDFTSQLQHILQEQMLSAQDPDITRALHDVRATLDRRWTGYEFILTGSIGVGFGTVASDIDLGINLPNINASAVLYVLQETEKLFNKQPELYSQKKMAPPGYMLQVNSRPHYIIGRDLGFDELPYNTTNTENLHQLLGGFFKYYSEFNFEEYVVSPFTGRPILRSAFTNVESFPEEYTLYDKLDRTILLALRNPLDTAMVVQDVFSYDLNTAYLVSREQALKFKYLMKLVATMFEELPSDRILSAILVMDDDKGTVINHNNVTDDAINKQNCIEIVDPDAVITHA
;
A
#
# COMPACT_ATOMS: atom_id res chain seq x y z
N MET A 1 -21.51 -10.90 19.37
CA MET A 1 -20.16 -11.25 19.82
C MET A 1 -19.36 -11.76 18.62
N MET A 2 -18.93 -10.84 17.74
CA MET A 2 -18.06 -11.11 16.57
C MET A 2 -17.41 -9.78 16.17
N ALA A 3 -16.20 -9.51 16.65
CA ALA A 3 -15.48 -8.25 16.37
C ALA A 3 -13.94 -8.44 16.32
N ALA A 4 -13.44 -9.66 16.05
CA ALA A 4 -12.01 -9.97 16.25
C ALA A 4 -11.22 -10.42 15.00
N GLN A 5 -11.79 -10.38 13.78
CA GLN A 5 -11.08 -10.85 12.57
C GLN A 5 -10.70 -9.76 11.56
N SER A 6 -11.08 -8.50 11.80
CA SER A 6 -10.98 -7.41 10.81
C SER A 6 -9.70 -6.56 10.88
N THR A 7 -8.78 -6.85 11.81
CA THR A 7 -7.70 -5.92 12.19
C THR A 7 -6.31 -6.27 11.65
N CYS A 8 -6.09 -7.42 11.01
CA CYS A 8 -4.74 -7.92 10.74
C CYS A 8 -4.10 -7.40 9.44
N ILE A 9 -4.91 -6.91 8.48
CA ILE A 9 -4.52 -6.92 7.07
C ILE A 9 -4.07 -5.54 6.59
N SER A 10 -4.69 -4.45 7.04
CA SER A 10 -4.20 -3.10 6.73
C SER A 10 -2.80 -2.80 7.30
N LEU A 11 -2.35 -3.56 8.32
CA LEU A 11 -1.06 -3.42 8.99
C LEU A 11 0.19 -3.58 8.10
N VAL A 12 0.20 -4.50 7.13
CA VAL A 12 1.43 -4.88 6.41
C VAL A 12 1.90 -3.77 5.46
N SER A 13 0.97 -3.12 4.75
CA SER A 13 1.26 -1.94 3.91
C SER A 13 1.77 -0.75 4.77
N ARG A 14 1.23 -0.62 5.98
CA ARG A 14 1.52 0.48 6.92
C ARG A 14 2.89 0.34 7.59
N VAL A 15 3.34 -0.88 7.89
CA VAL A 15 4.73 -1.12 8.34
C VAL A 15 5.72 -0.87 7.22
N VAL A 16 5.40 -1.27 5.99
CA VAL A 16 6.24 -0.99 4.82
C VAL A 16 6.44 0.52 4.67
N VAL A 17 5.38 1.33 4.75
CA VAL A 17 5.50 2.81 4.76
C VAL A 17 6.40 3.30 5.91
N LEU A 18 6.25 2.79 7.12
CA LEU A 18 7.12 3.17 8.25
C LEU A 18 8.58 2.72 8.09
N VAL A 19 8.82 1.56 7.47
CA VAL A 19 10.16 1.04 7.15
C VAL A 19 10.84 1.91 6.09
N PHE A 20 10.08 2.48 5.14
CA PHE A 20 10.65 3.23 4.01
C PHE A 20 10.69 4.74 4.20
N TYR A 21 9.95 5.31 5.16
CA TYR A 21 9.97 6.75 5.44
C TYR A 21 10.86 7.14 6.63
N GLY A 22 11.46 6.18 7.33
CA GLY A 22 12.37 6.43 8.44
C GLY A 22 11.74 7.18 9.61
N SER A 23 12.56 7.52 10.61
CA SER A 23 12.17 8.24 11.84
C SER A 23 11.56 9.63 11.61
N GLY A 24 11.61 10.17 10.39
CA GLY A 24 11.11 11.50 10.05
C GLY A 24 9.59 11.66 9.97
N VAL A 25 8.82 10.57 10.06
CA VAL A 25 7.34 10.61 10.00
C VAL A 25 6.68 10.50 11.37
N LEU A 26 7.41 10.04 12.39
CA LEU A 26 6.83 9.98 13.72
C LEU A 26 6.66 11.42 14.24
N CYS A 27 5.42 11.79 14.55
CA CYS A 27 5.07 13.12 15.08
C CYS A 27 5.09 13.18 16.62
N ALA A 28 5.24 12.03 17.30
CA ALA A 28 5.26 11.93 18.76
C ALA A 28 6.12 10.74 19.23
N PRO A 29 6.77 10.82 20.41
CA PRO A 29 7.56 9.72 20.97
C PRO A 29 6.75 8.43 21.00
N LEU A 30 7.34 7.35 20.50
CA LEU A 30 6.64 6.08 20.32
C LEU A 30 7.16 5.05 21.32
N CYS A 31 6.33 4.65 22.27
CA CYS A 31 6.67 3.64 23.28
C CYS A 31 6.12 2.26 22.89
N LEU A 32 7.01 1.36 22.50
CA LEU A 32 6.64 0.00 22.08
C LEU A 32 6.63 -0.95 23.28
N ALA A 33 5.42 -1.32 23.71
CA ALA A 33 5.20 -2.26 24.80
C ALA A 33 4.35 -3.45 24.35
N GLY A 34 4.53 -4.59 25.02
CA GLY A 34 3.79 -5.82 24.73
C GLY A 34 4.39 -6.62 23.58
N ASP A 35 3.60 -7.57 23.06
CA ASP A 35 4.00 -8.39 21.93
C ASP A 35 3.96 -7.62 20.60
N PHE A 36 4.50 -8.24 19.54
CA PHE A 36 4.56 -7.65 18.20
C PHE A 36 3.22 -7.09 17.73
N THR A 37 2.12 -7.82 17.98
CA THR A 37 0.78 -7.42 17.54
C THR A 37 0.32 -6.17 18.29
N SER A 38 0.52 -6.12 19.59
CA SER A 38 0.16 -4.98 20.44
C SER A 38 0.97 -3.74 20.05
N GLN A 39 2.28 -3.90 19.84
CA GLN A 39 3.16 -2.83 19.39
C GLN A 39 2.71 -2.27 18.04
N LEU A 40 2.39 -3.14 17.08
CA LEU A 40 1.98 -2.70 15.76
C LEU A 40 0.59 -2.07 15.76
N GLN A 41 -0.35 -2.58 16.55
CA GLN A 41 -1.65 -1.93 16.77
C GLN A 41 -1.49 -0.53 17.37
N HIS A 42 -0.58 -0.36 18.32
CA HIS A 42 -0.29 0.95 18.90
C HIS A 42 0.24 1.93 17.84
N ILE A 43 1.24 1.51 17.05
CA ILE A 43 1.77 2.30 15.92
C ILE A 43 0.64 2.73 14.98
N LEU A 44 -0.24 1.81 14.63
CA LEU A 44 -1.34 2.10 13.72
C LEU A 44 -2.36 3.08 14.31
N GLN A 45 -2.66 2.98 15.60
CA GLN A 45 -3.60 3.89 16.26
C GLN A 45 -3.04 5.32 16.31
N GLU A 46 -1.74 5.47 16.53
CA GLU A 46 -1.09 6.78 16.66
C GLU A 46 -0.84 7.46 15.31
N GLN A 47 -0.53 6.69 14.26
CA GLN A 47 -0.06 7.27 12.99
C GLN A 47 -1.16 7.44 11.96
N MET A 48 -2.34 6.88 12.17
CA MET A 48 -3.35 6.78 11.13
C MET A 48 -4.53 7.69 11.33
N LEU A 49 -4.93 8.28 10.21
CA LEU A 49 -6.13 9.07 10.12
C LEU A 49 -7.27 8.22 9.59
N SER A 50 -8.41 8.34 10.27
CA SER A 50 -9.67 7.88 9.72
C SER A 50 -10.33 9.02 8.95
N ALA A 51 -11.25 8.70 8.03
CA ALA A 51 -12.08 9.70 7.38
C ALA A 51 -12.97 10.49 8.38
N GLN A 52 -13.11 9.98 9.61
CA GLN A 52 -13.84 10.60 10.71
C GLN A 52 -12.95 11.44 11.63
N ASP A 53 -11.66 11.59 11.31
CA ASP A 53 -10.76 12.44 12.08
C ASP A 53 -11.30 13.89 12.13
N PRO A 54 -11.29 14.57 13.29
CA PRO A 54 -11.86 15.90 13.43
C PRO A 54 -11.22 16.96 12.53
N ASP A 55 -9.91 16.88 12.31
CA ASP A 55 -9.19 17.87 11.50
C ASP A 55 -9.43 17.63 10.01
N ILE A 56 -9.49 16.37 9.59
CA ILE A 56 -9.95 16.00 8.24
C ILE A 56 -11.38 16.50 8.02
N THR A 57 -12.29 16.18 8.94
CA THR A 57 -13.71 16.59 8.84
C THR A 57 -13.85 18.11 8.76
N ARG A 58 -13.06 18.86 9.54
CA ARG A 58 -13.02 20.34 9.49
C ARG A 58 -12.53 20.83 8.12
N ALA A 59 -11.42 20.28 7.61
CA ALA A 59 -10.91 20.65 6.30
C ALA A 59 -11.95 20.39 5.19
N LEU A 60 -12.62 19.24 5.21
CA LEU A 60 -13.67 18.91 4.24
C LEU A 60 -14.85 19.87 4.32
N HIS A 61 -15.23 20.26 5.54
CA HIS A 61 -16.28 21.24 5.76
C HIS A 61 -15.91 22.61 5.18
N ASP A 62 -14.67 23.07 5.36
CA ASP A 62 -14.21 24.37 4.86
C ASP A 62 -14.14 24.41 3.33
N VAL A 63 -13.68 23.32 2.70
CA VAL A 63 -13.70 23.19 1.23
C VAL A 63 -15.15 23.20 0.73
N ARG A 64 -16.05 22.46 1.39
CA ARG A 64 -17.48 22.43 1.03
C ARG A 64 -18.12 23.82 1.14
N ALA A 65 -17.94 24.50 2.28
CA ALA A 65 -18.46 25.85 2.49
C ALA A 65 -17.93 26.88 1.46
N THR A 66 -16.74 26.63 0.89
CA THR A 66 -16.17 27.45 -0.18
C THR A 66 -16.83 27.17 -1.52
N LEU A 67 -16.97 25.90 -1.90
CA LEU A 67 -17.56 25.48 -3.17
C LEU A 67 -19.07 25.81 -3.26
N ASP A 68 -19.79 25.69 -2.15
CA ASP A 68 -21.23 26.01 -2.03
C ASP A 68 -21.57 27.46 -2.41
N ARG A 69 -20.60 28.38 -2.36
CA ARG A 69 -20.78 29.77 -2.79
C ARG A 69 -20.94 29.92 -4.30
N ARG A 70 -20.44 28.96 -5.08
CA ARG A 70 -20.32 29.06 -6.54
C ARG A 70 -21.04 27.97 -7.30
N TRP A 71 -21.08 26.76 -6.75
CA TRP A 71 -21.66 25.58 -7.38
C TRP A 71 -22.64 24.91 -6.41
N THR A 72 -23.83 24.59 -6.90
CA THR A 72 -24.85 23.87 -6.12
C THR A 72 -25.04 22.46 -6.68
N GLY A 73 -25.30 21.49 -5.81
CA GLY A 73 -25.62 20.12 -6.21
C GLY A 73 -24.41 19.28 -6.64
N TYR A 74 -23.19 19.70 -6.28
CA TYR A 74 -22.01 18.88 -6.46
C TYR A 74 -21.90 17.80 -5.39
N GLU A 75 -21.20 16.74 -5.73
CA GLU A 75 -20.84 15.66 -4.83
C GLU A 75 -19.33 15.73 -4.56
N PHE A 76 -18.95 15.42 -3.33
CA PHE A 76 -17.61 15.56 -2.82
C PHE A 76 -17.15 14.21 -2.30
N ILE A 77 -16.03 13.73 -2.81
CA ILE A 77 -15.53 12.38 -2.56
C ILE A 77 -14.11 12.50 -2.01
N LEU A 78 -13.90 11.96 -0.82
CA LEU A 78 -12.56 11.81 -0.26
C LEU A 78 -11.89 10.61 -0.95
N THR A 79 -10.75 10.85 -1.58
CA THR A 79 -9.98 9.82 -2.29
C THR A 79 -8.59 9.68 -1.68
N GLY A 80 -7.68 9.04 -2.41
CA GLY A 80 -6.30 8.86 -1.97
C GLY A 80 -6.18 8.05 -0.69
N SER A 81 -5.07 8.21 0.01
CA SER A 81 -4.72 7.38 1.17
C SER A 81 -5.79 7.43 2.26
N ILE A 82 -6.33 8.60 2.60
CA ILE A 82 -7.36 8.73 3.64
C ILE A 82 -8.66 8.05 3.21
N GLY A 83 -9.09 8.24 1.96
CA GLY A 83 -10.31 7.64 1.42
C GLY A 83 -10.28 6.11 1.45
N VAL A 84 -9.12 5.50 1.14
CA VAL A 84 -8.94 4.05 1.18
C VAL A 84 -8.54 3.50 2.55
N GLY A 85 -8.54 4.34 3.59
CA GLY A 85 -8.21 3.95 4.95
C GLY A 85 -6.72 3.69 5.20
N PHE A 86 -5.83 4.14 4.32
CA PHE A 86 -4.37 4.07 4.48
C PHE A 86 -3.73 5.41 4.85
N GLY A 87 -4.55 6.44 5.10
CA GLY A 87 -4.11 7.78 5.44
C GLY A 87 -3.32 7.83 6.74
N THR A 88 -2.19 8.51 6.71
CA THR A 88 -1.37 8.84 7.88
C THR A 88 -1.49 10.31 8.22
N VAL A 89 -0.99 10.72 9.38
CA VAL A 89 -0.91 12.15 9.78
C VAL A 89 -0.13 13.03 8.79
N ALA A 90 0.74 12.43 7.97
CA ALA A 90 1.51 13.11 6.93
C ALA A 90 0.89 12.99 5.52
N SER A 91 -0.27 12.35 5.40
CA SER A 91 -0.93 12.18 4.11
C SER A 91 -1.62 13.44 3.64
N ASP A 92 -1.58 13.65 2.32
CA ASP A 92 -2.40 14.66 1.66
C ASP A 92 -3.90 14.32 1.77
N ILE A 93 -4.75 15.34 1.62
CA ILE A 93 -6.21 15.18 1.50
C ILE A 93 -6.55 15.23 0.01
N ASP A 94 -6.69 14.07 -0.62
CA ASP A 94 -7.09 13.96 -2.01
C ASP A 94 -8.61 14.04 -2.16
N LEU A 95 -9.07 14.91 -3.04
CA LEU A 95 -10.49 15.22 -3.21
C LEU A 95 -10.92 15.09 -4.66
N GLY A 96 -11.93 14.29 -4.92
CA GLY A 96 -12.69 14.35 -6.16
C GLY A 96 -13.96 15.17 -5.99
N ILE A 97 -14.28 15.94 -7.02
CA ILE A 97 -15.45 16.81 -7.05
C ILE A 97 -16.26 16.50 -8.30
N ASN A 98 -17.52 16.13 -8.09
CA ASN A 98 -18.47 15.83 -9.15
C ASN A 98 -19.47 16.98 -9.28
N LEU A 99 -19.39 17.75 -10.37
CA LEU A 99 -20.23 18.94 -10.60
C LEU A 99 -21.43 18.59 -11.53
N PRO A 100 -22.68 18.96 -11.19
CA PRO A 100 -23.83 18.70 -12.05
C PRO A 100 -23.82 19.62 -13.27
N ASN A 101 -24.32 19.13 -14.41
CA ASN A 101 -24.58 19.89 -15.64
C ASN A 101 -23.36 20.48 -16.37
N ILE A 102 -22.13 20.04 -16.10
CA ILE A 102 -21.00 20.33 -16.98
C ILE A 102 -21.06 19.41 -18.20
N ASN A 103 -21.27 19.99 -19.38
CA ASN A 103 -21.34 19.25 -20.65
C ASN A 103 -19.96 18.60 -20.93
N ALA A 104 -19.96 17.27 -20.91
CA ALA A 104 -18.80 16.43 -20.65
C ALA A 104 -18.11 15.91 -21.93
N SER A 105 -17.99 16.74 -22.96
CA SER A 105 -17.30 16.35 -24.21
C SER A 105 -15.79 16.64 -24.21
N ALA A 106 -15.16 16.93 -23.08
CA ALA A 106 -13.71 17.19 -23.08
C ALA A 106 -12.88 16.27 -22.17
N VAL A 107 -13.07 16.20 -20.84
CA VAL A 107 -12.05 15.53 -19.99
C VAL A 107 -12.60 14.85 -18.73
N LEU A 108 -13.76 15.26 -18.19
CA LEU A 108 -14.20 14.87 -16.84
C LEU A 108 -15.02 13.56 -16.73
N TYR A 109 -15.72 13.10 -17.76
CA TYR A 109 -16.62 11.92 -17.73
C TYR A 109 -15.88 10.59 -17.40
N VAL A 110 -14.59 10.58 -17.64
CA VAL A 110 -13.72 9.40 -17.68
C VAL A 110 -13.01 9.18 -16.33
N LEU A 111 -12.74 10.25 -15.58
CA LEU A 111 -12.18 10.17 -14.22
C LEU A 111 -13.27 9.94 -13.16
N GLN A 112 -14.48 10.48 -13.38
CA GLN A 112 -15.61 10.42 -12.44
C GLN A 112 -16.29 9.05 -12.31
N GLU A 113 -16.17 8.21 -13.34
CA GLU A 113 -16.63 6.84 -13.25
C GLU A 113 -15.59 5.97 -12.55
N THR A 114 -14.28 6.25 -12.74
CA THR A 114 -13.16 5.46 -12.20
C THR A 114 -13.19 5.48 -10.68
N GLU A 115 -13.48 6.66 -10.13
CA GLU A 115 -13.57 6.96 -8.70
C GLU A 115 -14.78 6.32 -7.99
N LYS A 116 -15.89 6.04 -8.68
CA LYS A 116 -17.11 5.49 -8.05
C LYS A 116 -17.06 3.98 -7.79
N LEU A 117 -16.15 3.26 -8.44
CA LEU A 117 -15.98 1.81 -8.31
C LEU A 117 -14.94 1.38 -7.29
N PHE A 118 -13.90 2.18 -7.08
CA PHE A 118 -12.90 1.88 -6.05
C PHE A 118 -13.45 2.00 -4.61
N ASN A 119 -14.64 2.61 -4.45
CA ASN A 119 -15.37 2.80 -3.19
C ASN A 119 -16.07 1.55 -2.62
N LYS A 120 -15.67 0.30 -2.97
CA LYS A 120 -16.35 -0.90 -2.46
C LYS A 120 -15.51 -1.99 -1.80
N GLN A 121 -14.18 -2.01 -1.85
CA GLN A 121 -13.42 -3.04 -1.11
C GLN A 121 -12.05 -2.54 -0.64
N PRO A 122 -11.80 -2.47 0.68
CA PRO A 122 -10.45 -2.41 1.19
C PRO A 122 -9.87 -3.83 1.26
N GLU A 123 -8.61 -3.94 0.86
CA GLU A 123 -7.67 -5.04 1.15
C GLU A 123 -7.52 -6.14 0.09
N LEU A 124 -6.31 -6.25 -0.47
CA LEU A 124 -5.88 -7.45 -1.19
C LEU A 124 -4.35 -7.62 -1.17
N TYR A 125 -3.89 -8.77 -0.65
CA TYR A 125 -2.61 -9.35 -1.02
C TYR A 125 -2.79 -10.83 -1.36
N SER A 126 -2.07 -11.25 -2.38
CA SER A 126 -2.26 -12.51 -3.08
C SER A 126 -0.95 -13.26 -3.17
N GLN A 127 -0.95 -14.42 -2.52
CA GLN A 127 -0.04 -15.57 -2.66
C GLN A 127 -0.23 -16.50 -1.45
N LYS A 128 -0.60 -15.92 -0.29
CA LYS A 128 -0.88 -16.61 0.97
C LYS A 128 -2.37 -16.90 1.22
N LYS A 129 -3.24 -16.70 0.21
CA LYS A 129 -4.71 -16.86 0.28
C LYS A 129 -5.37 -16.06 1.41
N MET A 130 -4.87 -14.84 1.64
CA MET A 130 -5.47 -13.90 2.60
C MET A 130 -6.63 -13.12 1.97
N ALA A 131 -6.57 -12.91 0.67
CA ALA A 131 -7.62 -12.28 -0.13
C ALA A 131 -7.71 -12.97 -1.51
N PRO A 132 -8.88 -12.92 -2.17
CA PRO A 132 -9.06 -13.51 -3.49
C PRO A 132 -8.32 -12.68 -4.55
N PRO A 133 -7.68 -13.26 -5.57
CA PRO A 133 -7.08 -12.50 -6.66
C PRO A 133 -8.13 -11.64 -7.40
N GLY A 134 -7.69 -10.52 -7.99
CA GLY A 134 -8.58 -9.57 -8.68
C GLY A 134 -9.49 -10.23 -9.72
N TYR A 135 -8.98 -11.16 -10.53
CA TYR A 135 -9.78 -11.85 -11.56
C TYR A 135 -10.96 -12.63 -10.97
N MET A 136 -10.82 -13.18 -9.76
CA MET A 136 -11.93 -13.88 -9.10
C MET A 136 -13.06 -12.92 -8.73
N LEU A 137 -12.73 -11.69 -8.36
CA LEU A 137 -13.72 -10.66 -8.07
C LEU A 137 -14.46 -10.20 -9.33
N GLN A 138 -13.82 -10.29 -10.50
CA GLN A 138 -14.40 -9.86 -11.78
C GLN A 138 -15.23 -10.93 -12.48
N VAL A 139 -14.94 -12.22 -12.26
CA VAL A 139 -15.45 -13.33 -13.09
C VAL A 139 -16.97 -13.39 -13.26
N ASN A 140 -17.73 -13.03 -12.23
CA ASN A 140 -19.20 -13.02 -12.25
C ASN A 140 -19.79 -11.61 -12.16
N SER A 141 -18.93 -10.59 -12.09
CA SER A 141 -19.34 -9.22 -11.89
C SER A 141 -20.01 -8.65 -13.14
N ARG A 142 -20.87 -7.66 -12.94
CA ARG A 142 -21.36 -6.86 -14.06
C ARG A 142 -20.22 -5.99 -14.57
N PRO A 143 -19.86 -6.07 -15.88
CA PRO A 143 -18.82 -5.24 -16.42
C PRO A 143 -19.13 -3.76 -16.18
N HIS A 144 -18.11 -3.01 -15.78
CA HIS A 144 -18.23 -1.59 -15.53
C HIS A 144 -17.05 -0.87 -16.18
N TYR A 145 -17.26 -0.46 -17.44
CA TYR A 145 -16.19 0.09 -18.26
C TYR A 145 -15.99 1.57 -18.09
N ILE A 146 -14.73 1.95 -17.85
CA ILE A 146 -14.35 3.35 -17.65
C ILE A 146 -13.00 3.59 -18.25
N ILE A 147 -12.92 4.59 -19.13
CA ILE A 147 -11.75 4.78 -20.00
C ILE A 147 -11.41 3.49 -20.79
N GLY A 148 -12.40 2.64 -21.06
CA GLY A 148 -12.19 1.34 -21.70
C GLY A 148 -11.60 0.25 -20.79
N ARG A 149 -11.53 0.45 -19.47
CA ARG A 149 -11.06 -0.52 -18.47
C ARG A 149 -12.25 -1.10 -17.72
N ASP A 150 -12.31 -2.42 -17.54
CA ASP A 150 -13.37 -3.04 -16.74
C ASP A 150 -13.03 -2.95 -15.26
N LEU A 151 -13.74 -2.09 -14.54
CA LEU A 151 -13.62 -1.91 -13.10
C LEU A 151 -14.71 -2.68 -12.35
N GLY A 152 -15.53 -3.47 -13.04
CA GLY A 152 -16.56 -4.30 -12.43
C GLY A 152 -15.92 -5.33 -11.50
N PHE A 153 -16.45 -5.42 -10.28
CA PHE A 153 -16.16 -6.50 -9.36
C PHE A 153 -17.34 -6.72 -8.42
N ASP A 154 -17.51 -7.97 -7.97
CA ASP A 154 -18.51 -8.33 -6.97
C ASP A 154 -17.86 -8.56 -5.61
N GLU A 155 -18.61 -8.25 -4.55
CA GLU A 155 -18.30 -8.74 -3.22
C GLU A 155 -18.49 -10.25 -3.16
N LEU A 156 -17.41 -10.95 -2.81
CA LEU A 156 -17.44 -12.37 -2.60
C LEU A 156 -17.30 -12.65 -1.10
N PRO A 157 -18.15 -13.52 -0.51
CA PRO A 157 -17.90 -14.02 0.83
C PRO A 157 -16.58 -14.78 0.80
N TYR A 158 -15.53 -14.20 1.40
CA TYR A 158 -14.20 -14.79 1.44
C TYR A 158 -13.79 -15.04 2.88
N ASN A 159 -13.56 -16.31 3.20
CA ASN A 159 -12.96 -16.72 4.45
C ASN A 159 -11.54 -17.19 4.15
N THR A 160 -10.56 -16.49 4.72
CA THR A 160 -9.18 -16.95 4.62
C THR A 160 -9.00 -18.25 5.39
N THR A 161 -8.27 -19.19 4.81
CA THR A 161 -7.79 -20.40 5.50
C THR A 161 -6.42 -20.20 6.14
N ASN A 162 -5.87 -18.98 6.05
CA ASN A 162 -4.57 -18.65 6.61
C ASN A 162 -4.68 -18.54 8.14
N THR A 163 -3.78 -19.22 8.84
CA THR A 163 -3.72 -19.23 10.32
C THR A 163 -2.43 -18.59 10.84
N GLU A 164 -1.61 -18.02 9.95
CA GLU A 164 -0.39 -17.30 10.32
C GLU A 164 -0.79 -16.04 11.09
N ASN A 165 -0.06 -15.74 12.15
CA ASN A 165 -0.22 -14.48 12.84
C ASN A 165 0.48 -13.34 12.07
N LEU A 166 0.19 -12.12 12.47
CA LEU A 166 0.72 -10.91 11.88
C LEU A 166 2.26 -10.85 11.79
N HIS A 167 2.96 -11.31 12.83
CA HIS A 167 4.42 -11.37 12.84
C HIS A 167 4.93 -12.33 11.76
N GLN A 168 4.32 -13.50 11.62
CA GLN A 168 4.65 -14.49 10.58
C GLN A 168 4.35 -13.95 9.18
N LEU A 169 3.20 -13.30 9.00
CA LEU A 169 2.80 -12.70 7.73
C LEU A 169 3.76 -11.61 7.28
N LEU A 170 4.13 -10.71 8.19
CA LEU A 170 5.04 -9.61 7.87
C LEU A 170 6.48 -10.09 7.64
N GLY A 171 6.99 -11.00 8.48
CA GLY A 171 8.29 -11.62 8.25
C GLY A 171 8.34 -12.39 6.93
N GLY A 172 7.25 -13.12 6.61
CA GLY A 172 7.08 -13.81 5.35
C GLY A 172 7.06 -12.88 4.14
N PHE A 173 6.46 -11.69 4.27
CA PHE A 173 6.48 -10.65 3.23
C PHE A 173 7.91 -10.17 2.93
N PHE A 174 8.67 -9.78 3.97
CA PHE A 174 10.06 -9.33 3.81
C PHE A 174 10.93 -10.43 3.19
N LYS A 175 10.82 -11.65 3.70
CA LYS A 175 11.54 -12.81 3.18
C LYS A 175 11.23 -13.05 1.70
N TYR A 176 9.95 -13.10 1.35
CA TYR A 176 9.52 -13.32 -0.02
C TYR A 176 10.09 -12.29 -1.00
N TYR A 177 9.94 -10.99 -0.71
CA TYR A 177 10.39 -9.94 -1.61
C TYR A 177 11.90 -9.71 -1.62
N SER A 178 12.62 -10.16 -0.58
CA SER A 178 14.09 -10.19 -0.60
C SER A 178 14.64 -11.14 -1.67
N GLU A 179 13.93 -12.24 -1.93
CA GLU A 179 14.33 -13.28 -2.87
C GLU A 179 13.64 -13.14 -4.24
N PHE A 180 12.54 -12.38 -4.33
CA PHE A 180 11.76 -12.22 -5.55
C PHE A 180 12.60 -11.75 -6.75
N ASN A 181 12.48 -12.47 -7.86
CA ASN A 181 13.17 -12.14 -9.11
C ASN A 181 12.37 -11.13 -9.93
N PHE A 182 12.52 -9.84 -9.59
CA PHE A 182 11.86 -8.76 -10.32
C PHE A 182 12.27 -8.68 -11.80
N GLU A 183 13.47 -9.15 -12.19
CA GLU A 183 13.92 -9.11 -13.59
C GLU A 183 13.15 -10.10 -14.47
N GLU A 184 12.67 -11.20 -13.90
CA GLU A 184 11.99 -12.27 -14.65
C GLU A 184 10.47 -12.25 -14.45
N TYR A 185 9.99 -11.75 -13.31
CA TYR A 185 8.58 -11.82 -12.94
C TYR A 185 7.94 -10.44 -12.75
N VAL A 186 6.67 -10.38 -13.11
CA VAL A 186 5.70 -9.31 -12.80
C VAL A 186 4.96 -9.69 -11.53
N VAL A 187 4.84 -8.74 -10.60
CA VAL A 187 3.92 -8.86 -9.45
C VAL A 187 2.52 -8.52 -9.96
N SER A 188 1.63 -9.51 -10.01
CA SER A 188 0.25 -9.35 -10.51
C SER A 188 -0.75 -9.62 -9.37
N PRO A 189 -1.28 -8.58 -8.71
CA PRO A 189 -2.37 -8.76 -7.76
C PRO A 189 -3.67 -9.23 -8.46
N PHE A 190 -3.82 -8.90 -9.74
CA PHE A 190 -4.95 -9.34 -10.56
C PHE A 190 -5.03 -10.87 -10.63
N THR A 191 -3.95 -11.56 -11.00
CA THR A 191 -3.92 -13.04 -11.04
C THR A 191 -3.61 -13.67 -9.69
N GLY A 192 -3.04 -12.88 -8.79
CA GLY A 192 -2.64 -13.28 -7.47
C GLY A 192 -1.37 -14.12 -7.39
N ARG A 193 -0.60 -14.17 -8.48
CA ARG A 193 0.63 -14.95 -8.61
C ARG A 193 1.66 -14.20 -9.45
N PRO A 194 2.96 -14.54 -9.31
CA PRO A 194 3.98 -14.00 -10.20
C PRO A 194 3.74 -14.46 -11.63
N ILE A 195 3.95 -13.56 -12.59
CA ILE A 195 3.79 -13.87 -14.02
C ILE A 195 5.11 -13.60 -14.72
N LEU A 196 5.57 -14.54 -15.55
CA LEU A 196 6.78 -14.33 -16.34
C LEU A 196 6.64 -13.07 -17.21
N ARG A 197 7.64 -12.18 -17.19
CA ARG A 197 7.65 -11.01 -18.08
C ARG A 197 7.52 -11.41 -19.55
N SER A 198 8.09 -12.56 -19.92
CA SER A 198 7.99 -13.10 -21.29
C SER A 198 6.55 -13.44 -21.71
N ALA A 199 5.64 -13.73 -20.78
CA ALA A 199 4.23 -13.97 -21.07
C ALA A 199 3.54 -12.74 -21.68
N PHE A 200 4.06 -11.55 -21.42
CA PHE A 200 3.52 -10.29 -21.96
C PHE A 200 4.10 -9.92 -23.33
N THR A 201 4.94 -10.78 -23.93
CA THR A 201 5.53 -10.51 -25.26
C THR A 201 4.65 -10.94 -26.43
N ASN A 202 3.71 -11.86 -26.20
CA ASN A 202 2.73 -12.36 -27.17
C ASN A 202 1.36 -12.54 -26.48
N VAL A 203 0.26 -12.16 -27.15
CA VAL A 203 -1.12 -12.38 -26.65
C VAL A 203 -1.40 -13.84 -26.42
N GLU A 204 -0.90 -14.71 -27.30
CA GLU A 204 -1.15 -16.15 -27.21
C GLU A 204 -0.48 -16.79 -25.98
N SER A 205 0.48 -16.10 -25.36
CA SER A 205 1.11 -16.52 -24.10
C SER A 205 0.48 -15.88 -22.87
N PHE A 206 -0.60 -15.11 -23.02
CA PHE A 206 -1.28 -14.52 -21.88
C PHE A 206 -1.87 -15.63 -21.00
N PRO A 207 -1.82 -15.47 -19.68
CA PRO A 207 -2.52 -16.36 -18.77
C PRO A 207 -4.03 -16.38 -19.06
N GLU A 208 -4.68 -17.52 -18.86
CA GLU A 208 -6.12 -17.71 -19.12
C GLU A 208 -7.01 -16.77 -18.30
N GLU A 209 -6.50 -16.27 -17.18
CA GLU A 209 -7.20 -15.30 -16.33
C GLU A 209 -7.43 -13.95 -17.05
N TYR A 210 -6.74 -13.68 -18.15
CA TYR A 210 -6.88 -12.46 -18.97
C TYR A 210 -7.93 -12.59 -20.10
N THR A 211 -8.75 -13.63 -20.13
CA THR A 211 -9.75 -13.89 -21.19
C THR A 211 -10.75 -12.75 -21.45
N LEU A 212 -11.07 -11.92 -20.45
CA LEU A 212 -11.90 -10.71 -20.65
C LEU A 212 -11.27 -9.69 -21.62
N TYR A 213 -10.00 -9.87 -21.91
CA TYR A 213 -9.15 -8.96 -22.65
C TYR A 213 -8.60 -9.55 -23.96
N ASP A 214 -9.13 -10.69 -24.42
CA ASP A 214 -8.90 -11.23 -25.78
C ASP A 214 -9.31 -10.24 -26.90
N LYS A 215 -10.01 -9.16 -26.53
CA LYS A 215 -10.42 -8.06 -27.40
C LYS A 215 -9.54 -6.80 -27.27
N LEU A 216 -8.48 -6.83 -26.46
CA LEU A 216 -7.55 -5.69 -26.38
C LEU A 216 -6.91 -5.43 -27.74
N ASP A 217 -6.96 -4.18 -28.15
CA ASP A 217 -6.28 -3.71 -29.36
C ASP A 217 -4.78 -4.04 -29.27
N ARG A 218 -4.19 -4.52 -30.38
CA ARG A 218 -2.73 -4.78 -30.50
C ARG A 218 -1.89 -3.57 -30.08
N THR A 219 -2.46 -2.37 -30.13
CA THR A 219 -1.84 -1.12 -29.68
C THR A 219 -1.55 -1.10 -28.17
N ILE A 220 -2.38 -1.76 -27.35
CA ILE A 220 -2.20 -1.86 -25.89
C ILE A 220 -1.03 -2.81 -25.54
N LEU A 221 -0.79 -3.82 -26.38
CA LEU A 221 0.39 -4.70 -26.26
C LEU A 221 1.71 -3.98 -26.53
N LEU A 222 1.70 -2.98 -27.41
CA LEU A 222 2.86 -2.13 -27.66
C LEU A 222 3.11 -1.19 -26.47
N ALA A 223 2.04 -0.71 -25.82
CA ALA A 223 2.14 0.08 -24.59
C ALA A 223 2.71 -0.75 -23.42
N LEU A 224 2.42 -2.06 -23.36
CA LEU A 224 2.97 -3.02 -22.40
C LEU A 224 4.47 -3.31 -22.56
N ARG A 225 5.06 -3.10 -23.74
CA ARG A 225 6.50 -3.38 -23.96
C ARG A 225 7.44 -2.37 -23.31
N ASN A 226 7.08 -1.08 -23.28
CA ASN A 226 7.88 -0.04 -22.63
C ASN A 226 7.99 -0.16 -21.10
N PRO A 227 6.93 -0.49 -20.33
CA PRO A 227 7.00 -0.62 -18.88
C PRO A 227 7.73 -1.88 -18.38
N LEU A 228 8.03 -2.85 -19.27
CA LEU A 228 8.79 -4.05 -18.92
C LEU A 228 10.31 -3.85 -18.92
N ASP A 229 10.82 -2.70 -19.36
CA ASP A 229 12.25 -2.34 -19.25
C ASP A 229 12.57 -1.59 -17.94
N THR A 230 11.72 -1.78 -16.94
CA THR A 230 11.87 -1.18 -15.61
C THR A 230 12.44 -2.19 -14.63
N ALA A 231 13.05 -1.68 -13.57
CA ALA A 231 13.69 -2.51 -12.56
C ALA A 231 12.68 -3.34 -11.76
N MET A 232 11.46 -2.83 -11.57
CA MET A 232 10.36 -3.51 -10.91
C MET A 232 9.09 -3.33 -11.73
N VAL A 233 8.32 -4.41 -11.89
CA VAL A 233 7.01 -4.38 -12.53
C VAL A 233 5.97 -4.86 -11.55
N VAL A 234 5.14 -3.92 -11.10
CA VAL A 234 3.97 -4.18 -10.27
C VAL A 234 2.77 -3.76 -11.10
N GLN A 235 1.92 -4.74 -11.41
CA GLN A 235 0.76 -4.51 -12.25
C GLN A 235 -0.35 -3.80 -11.45
N ASP A 236 -0.99 -2.82 -12.06
CA ASP A 236 -2.24 -2.29 -11.53
C ASP A 236 -3.38 -3.31 -11.66
N VAL A 237 -4.24 -3.38 -10.64
CA VAL A 237 -5.30 -4.41 -10.53
C VAL A 237 -6.40 -4.26 -11.56
N PHE A 238 -6.57 -3.07 -12.15
CA PHE A 238 -7.59 -2.76 -13.13
C PHE A 238 -7.01 -2.25 -14.45
N SER A 239 -5.71 -1.97 -14.46
CA SER A 239 -4.97 -1.40 -15.56
C SER A 239 -3.79 -2.28 -15.93
N TYR A 240 -4.05 -3.38 -16.63
CA TYR A 240 -3.04 -4.43 -16.84
C TYR A 240 -1.84 -3.99 -17.65
N ASP A 241 -2.00 -2.93 -18.44
CA ASP A 241 -0.97 -2.24 -19.22
C ASP A 241 -0.13 -1.25 -18.40
N LEU A 242 -0.56 -0.95 -17.17
CA LEU A 242 0.10 0.00 -16.28
C LEU A 242 0.99 -0.74 -15.28
N ASN A 243 2.28 -0.37 -15.30
CA ASN A 243 3.20 -0.68 -14.22
C ASN A 243 3.15 0.44 -13.18
N THR A 244 2.64 0.17 -11.98
CA THR A 244 2.59 1.16 -10.89
C THR A 244 3.97 1.48 -10.31
N ALA A 245 4.96 0.64 -10.57
CA ALA A 245 6.35 0.83 -10.17
C ALA A 245 7.24 1.42 -11.29
N TYR A 246 6.66 2.00 -12.35
CA TYR A 246 7.44 2.45 -13.52
C TYR A 246 8.49 3.55 -13.23
N LEU A 247 8.29 4.33 -12.16
CA LEU A 247 9.24 5.36 -11.71
C LEU A 247 10.37 4.81 -10.85
N VAL A 248 10.30 3.54 -10.44
CA VAL A 248 11.32 2.92 -9.59
C VAL A 248 12.57 2.64 -10.41
N SER A 249 13.64 3.37 -10.10
CA SER A 249 14.94 3.18 -10.73
C SER A 249 15.56 1.83 -10.35
N ARG A 250 16.56 1.38 -11.11
CA ARG A 250 17.30 0.16 -10.78
C ARG A 250 17.98 0.24 -9.42
N GLU A 251 18.53 1.40 -9.08
CA GLU A 251 19.15 1.63 -7.77
C GLU A 251 18.13 1.54 -6.64
N GLN A 252 16.95 2.16 -6.80
CA GLN A 252 15.87 2.08 -5.82
C GLN A 252 15.36 0.64 -5.64
N ALA A 253 15.22 -0.12 -6.74
CA ALA A 253 14.84 -1.54 -6.68
C ALA A 253 15.88 -2.40 -5.95
N LEU A 254 17.17 -2.15 -6.18
CA LEU A 254 18.25 -2.83 -5.47
C LEU A 254 18.26 -2.47 -3.98
N LYS A 255 18.09 -1.18 -3.65
CA LYS A 255 17.96 -0.72 -2.25
C LYS A 255 16.73 -1.36 -1.58
N PHE A 256 15.60 -1.41 -2.27
CA PHE A 256 14.39 -2.09 -1.79
C PHE A 256 14.66 -3.56 -1.45
N LYS A 257 15.25 -4.33 -2.36
CA LYS A 257 15.60 -5.75 -2.10
C LYS A 257 16.57 -5.91 -0.94
N TYR A 258 17.56 -5.02 -0.86
CA TYR A 258 18.52 -5.02 0.22
C TYR A 258 17.83 -4.81 1.59
N LEU A 259 16.96 -3.80 1.70
CA LEU A 259 16.20 -3.53 2.91
C LEU A 259 15.25 -4.68 3.26
N MET A 260 14.56 -5.26 2.27
CA MET A 260 13.72 -6.46 2.45
C MET A 260 14.54 -7.61 3.06
N LYS A 261 15.77 -7.84 2.56
CA LYS A 261 16.65 -8.89 3.08
C LYS A 261 17.10 -8.61 4.51
N LEU A 262 17.52 -7.37 4.78
CA LEU A 262 17.97 -6.96 6.10
C LEU A 262 16.88 -7.15 7.16
N VAL A 263 15.66 -6.69 6.86
CA VAL A 263 14.52 -6.84 7.76
C VAL A 263 14.09 -8.31 7.89
N ALA A 264 14.14 -9.10 6.80
CA ALA A 264 13.88 -10.54 6.87
C ALA A 264 14.85 -11.24 7.85
N THR A 265 16.15 -10.88 7.83
CA THR A 265 17.13 -11.38 8.80
C THR A 265 16.78 -10.97 10.23
N MET A 266 16.32 -9.73 10.46
CA MET A 266 15.86 -9.31 11.79
C MET A 266 14.69 -10.15 12.31
N PHE A 267 13.75 -10.56 11.43
CA PHE A 267 12.66 -11.46 11.80
C PHE A 267 13.13 -12.89 12.15
N GLU A 268 14.27 -13.33 11.64
CA GLU A 268 14.85 -14.64 11.93
C GLU A 268 15.71 -14.63 13.21
N GLU A 269 16.35 -13.50 13.52
CA GLU A 269 17.34 -13.40 14.59
C GLU A 269 16.82 -12.76 15.88
N LEU A 270 15.83 -11.86 15.80
CA LEU A 270 15.37 -11.07 16.94
C LEU A 270 14.09 -11.63 17.56
N PRO A 271 13.91 -11.48 18.89
CA PRO A 271 12.62 -11.70 19.54
C PRO A 271 11.51 -10.82 18.93
N SER A 272 10.28 -11.35 18.87
CA SER A 272 9.17 -10.68 18.19
C SER A 272 8.85 -9.28 18.74
N ASP A 273 9.06 -9.05 20.03
CA ASP A 273 8.86 -7.79 20.73
C ASP A 273 9.98 -6.76 20.49
N ARG A 274 11.05 -7.14 19.77
CA ARG A 274 12.20 -6.28 19.46
C ARG A 274 12.28 -5.84 18.01
N ILE A 275 11.56 -6.52 17.11
CA ILE A 275 11.67 -6.30 15.67
C ILE A 275 11.25 -4.90 15.26
N LEU A 276 10.10 -4.41 15.71
CA LEU A 276 9.63 -3.07 15.30
C LEU A 276 10.57 -1.97 15.79
N SER A 277 11.08 -2.11 17.01
CA SER A 277 12.10 -1.18 17.52
C SER A 277 13.36 -1.20 16.65
N ALA A 278 13.86 -2.38 16.29
CA ALA A 278 15.06 -2.53 15.46
C ALA A 278 14.87 -1.95 14.05
N ILE A 279 13.69 -2.14 13.45
CA ILE A 279 13.35 -1.57 12.14
C ILE A 279 13.32 -0.03 12.20
N LEU A 280 12.70 0.55 13.23
CA LEU A 280 12.50 2.00 13.32
C LEU A 280 13.79 2.78 13.62
N VAL A 281 14.81 2.14 14.17
CA VAL A 281 16.13 2.75 14.45
C VAL A 281 17.18 2.43 13.38
N MET A 282 16.79 1.74 12.31
CA MET A 282 17.70 1.38 11.23
C MET A 282 18.17 2.63 10.47
N ASP A 283 19.49 2.76 10.29
CA ASP A 283 20.10 3.83 9.49
C ASP A 283 20.19 3.39 8.02
N ASP A 284 19.38 4.04 7.18
CA ASP A 284 19.24 3.75 5.76
C ASP A 284 20.52 3.94 4.94
N ASP A 285 21.46 4.76 5.41
CA ASP A 285 22.65 5.15 4.63
C ASP A 285 23.84 4.23 4.86
N LYS A 286 23.85 3.47 5.97
CA LYS A 286 25.01 2.65 6.33
C LYS A 286 24.76 1.16 6.25
N GLY A 287 23.50 0.72 6.12
CA GLY A 287 23.17 -0.70 6.05
C GLY A 287 23.74 -1.53 7.21
N THR A 288 24.09 -0.86 8.32
CA THR A 288 24.72 -1.46 9.48
C THR A 288 23.72 -1.36 10.60
N VAL A 289 23.30 -2.51 11.09
CA VAL A 289 22.55 -2.60 12.34
C VAL A 289 23.44 -1.99 13.42
N ILE A 290 22.97 -0.91 14.06
CA ILE A 290 23.65 -0.36 15.24
C ILE A 290 23.75 -1.52 16.23
N ASN A 291 24.98 -1.94 16.54
CA ASN A 291 25.24 -3.17 17.27
C ASN A 291 24.72 -3.03 18.70
N HIS A 292 23.46 -3.42 18.93
CA HIS A 292 22.78 -3.30 20.22
C HIS A 292 23.31 -4.28 21.28
N ASN A 293 24.26 -5.14 20.94
CA ASN A 293 24.90 -6.09 21.87
C ASN A 293 25.67 -5.42 23.02
N ASN A 294 25.86 -4.09 23.00
CA ASN A 294 26.47 -3.34 24.10
C ASN A 294 25.47 -2.56 24.95
N VAL A 295 24.16 -2.64 24.68
CA VAL A 295 23.14 -2.02 25.54
C VAL A 295 22.80 -3.03 26.63
N THR A 296 23.21 -2.75 27.86
CA THR A 296 22.96 -3.59 29.04
C THR A 296 21.46 -3.85 29.23
N ASP A 297 21.07 -5.08 29.59
CA ASP A 297 19.68 -5.51 29.81
C ASP A 297 18.82 -4.56 30.69
N ASP A 298 19.46 -3.80 31.59
CA ASP A 298 18.79 -2.82 32.46
C ASP A 298 18.35 -1.52 31.75
N ALA A 299 19.00 -1.14 30.64
CA ALA A 299 18.59 0.01 29.82
C ALA A 299 17.48 -0.39 28.83
N ILE A 300 17.49 -1.65 28.39
CA ILE A 300 16.54 -2.22 27.42
C ILE A 300 15.16 -2.47 28.05
N ASN A 301 15.08 -2.70 29.36
CA ASN A 301 13.82 -2.84 30.09
C ASN A 301 13.17 -1.52 30.52
N LYS A 302 13.90 -0.39 30.47
CA LYS A 302 13.38 0.91 30.96
C LYS A 302 12.88 1.87 29.88
N GLN A 303 13.26 1.71 28.61
CA GLN A 303 12.69 2.55 27.56
C GLN A 303 12.73 1.86 26.20
N ASN A 304 11.67 1.14 25.83
CA ASN A 304 11.33 0.92 24.41
C ASN A 304 10.61 2.15 23.83
N CYS A 305 10.92 3.33 24.34
CA CYS A 305 10.41 4.58 23.79
C CYS A 305 11.45 5.13 22.83
N ILE A 306 11.06 5.24 21.57
CA ILE A 306 11.85 5.91 20.55
C ILE A 306 11.56 7.40 20.73
N GLU A 307 12.54 8.12 21.27
CA GLU A 307 12.52 9.58 21.28
C GLU A 307 12.76 10.08 19.86
N ILE A 308 11.84 10.89 19.35
CA ILE A 308 12.07 11.62 18.11
C ILE A 308 12.94 12.81 18.46
N VAL A 309 14.15 12.83 17.91
CA VAL A 309 14.97 14.03 17.95
C VAL A 309 14.33 15.03 17.00
N ASP A 310 13.79 16.13 17.54
CA ASP A 310 13.25 17.24 16.75
C ASP A 310 14.36 17.75 15.81
N PRO A 311 14.22 17.59 14.48
CA PRO A 311 15.25 17.99 13.53
C PRO A 311 15.49 19.50 13.55
N ASP A 312 14.51 20.31 13.98
CA ASP A 312 14.64 21.77 14.05
C ASP A 312 15.31 22.25 15.35
N ALA A 313 15.33 21.41 16.40
CA ALA A 313 15.96 21.74 17.69
C ALA A 313 17.50 21.85 17.61
N VAL A 314 18.13 21.37 16.53
CA VAL A 314 19.59 21.39 16.37
C VAL A 314 20.10 22.74 15.84
N ILE A 315 19.23 23.63 15.34
CA ILE A 315 19.65 24.87 14.65
C ILE A 315 19.76 26.10 15.59
N THR A 316 19.31 26.04 16.85
CA THR A 316 19.23 27.25 17.71
C THR A 316 20.49 27.59 18.54
N HIS A 317 21.65 27.00 18.26
CA HIS A 317 22.91 27.40 18.90
C HIS A 317 24.02 27.65 17.87
N ALA A 318 23.88 28.73 17.11
CA ALA A 318 24.96 29.38 16.36
C ALA A 318 24.84 30.90 16.49
#